data_AF-A0A4R9VFH7-F1
#
_entry.id   AF-A0A4R9VFH7-F1
#
_cell.length_a   1.000
_cell.length_b   1.000
_cell.length_c   1.000
_cell.angle_alpha   90.00
_cell.angle_beta   90.00
_cell.angle_gamma   90.00
#
_symmetry.space_group_name_H-M   'P 1'
#
loop_
_entity.id
_entity.type
_entity.pdbx_description
1 polymer ?
#
loop_
_entity_poly.entity_id
_entity_poly.type
_entity_poly.pdbx_seq_one_letter_code
_entity_poly.pdbx_strand_id
1 'polypeptide(L)'
;MKQRSKWMGLLLITLTLILLAACGKVSDNGSDQSKNDDKTKNGTTIKHDGGTTNIDKKPKRIVALEFSFVDALAALDIKPV
;
A
#
# COMPACT_ATOMS: atom_id res chain seq x y z
N MET A 1 -10.81 -23.74 38.67
CA MET A 1 -10.06 -22.53 38.23
C MET A 1 -9.88 -22.48 36.70
N LYS A 2 -10.89 -22.86 35.91
CA LYS A 2 -10.72 -23.07 34.45
C LYS A 2 -11.46 -22.05 33.56
N GLN A 3 -12.45 -21.34 34.10
CA GLN A 3 -13.13 -20.25 33.39
C GLN A 3 -12.38 -18.90 33.43
N ARG A 4 -11.54 -18.68 34.44
CA ARG A 4 -10.77 -17.44 34.65
C ARG A 4 -9.72 -17.23 33.55
N SER A 5 -9.06 -18.31 33.14
CA SER A 5 -8.06 -18.32 32.06
C SER A 5 -8.67 -18.06 30.68
N LYS A 6 -9.92 -18.50 30.43
CA LYS A 6 -10.63 -18.23 29.17
C LYS A 6 -11.06 -16.77 29.04
N TRP A 7 -11.47 -16.16 30.16
CA TRP A 7 -11.77 -14.73 30.23
C TRP A 7 -10.50 -13.87 30.16
N MET A 8 -9.41 -14.32 30.77
CA MET A 8 -8.11 -13.65 30.70
C MET A 8 -7.49 -13.69 29.29
N GLY A 9 -7.68 -14.79 28.55
CA GLY A 9 -7.29 -14.89 27.14
C GLY A 9 -8.12 -13.99 26.22
N LEU A 10 -9.43 -13.88 26.46
CA LEU A 10 -10.32 -13.00 25.70
C LEU A 10 -9.98 -11.51 25.93
N LEU A 11 -9.57 -11.15 27.14
CA LEU A 11 -9.18 -9.78 27.51
C LEU A 11 -7.83 -9.37 26.89
N LEU A 12 -6.93 -10.33 26.66
CA LEU A 12 -5.63 -10.10 26.02
C LEU A 12 -5.75 -9.87 24.50
N ILE A 13 -6.71 -10.54 23.87
CA ILE A 13 -7.03 -10.38 22.45
C ILE A 13 -7.73 -9.05 22.15
N THR A 14 -8.60 -8.56 23.04
CA THR A 14 -9.24 -7.25 22.84
C THR A 14 -8.25 -6.09 23.05
N LEU A 15 -7.28 -6.24 23.95
CA LEU A 15 -6.25 -5.23 24.19
C LEU A 15 -5.36 -5.02 22.95
N THR A 16 -4.95 -6.10 22.26
CA THR A 16 -4.11 -6.01 21.06
C THR A 16 -4.82 -5.36 19.86
N LEU A 17 -6.14 -5.54 19.73
CA LEU A 17 -6.93 -4.85 18.69
C LEU A 17 -6.97 -3.32 18.89
N ILE A 18 -7.02 -2.84 20.13
CA ILE A 18 -7.05 -1.40 20.44
C ILE A 18 -5.69 -0.76 20.14
N LEU A 19 -4.57 -1.47 20.39
CA LEU A 19 -3.23 -0.96 20.06
C LEU A 19 -3.03 -0.83 18.54
N LEU A 20 -3.66 -1.66 17.72
CA LEU A 20 -3.49 -1.61 16.27
C LEU A 20 -4.20 -0.40 15.64
N ALA A 21 -5.35 0.03 16.19
CA ALA A 21 -6.07 1.23 15.73
C ALA A 21 -5.32 2.54 16.05
N ALA A 22 -4.41 2.54 17.02
CA ALA A 22 -3.60 3.70 17.39
C ALA A 22 -2.34 3.88 16.53
N CYS A 23 -1.92 2.85 15.78
CA CYS A 23 -0.75 2.93 14.88
C CYS A 23 -1.08 3.61 13.52
N GLY A 24 -2.27 4.22 13.40
CA GLY A 24 -2.77 4.88 12.19
C GLY A 24 -2.84 6.41 12.27
N LYS A 25 -1.95 7.09 13.02
CA LYS A 25 -1.80 8.55 12.93
C LYS A 25 -0.52 8.92 12.18
N VAL A 26 -0.67 9.21 10.89
CA VAL A 26 0.22 10.12 10.17
C VAL A 26 -0.32 11.53 10.38
N SER A 27 0.43 12.35 11.11
CA SER A 27 0.27 13.80 11.09
C SER A 27 0.98 14.32 9.84
N ASP A 28 0.22 14.83 8.88
CA ASP A 28 0.74 15.75 7.87
C ASP A 28 -0.19 16.97 7.79
N ASN A 29 0.43 18.13 7.75
CA ASN A 29 -0.09 19.45 8.04
C ASN A 29 0.01 20.25 6.73
N GLY A 30 -1.11 20.55 6.08
CA GLY A 30 -1.08 21.29 4.82
C GLY A 30 -2.46 21.55 4.24
N SER A 31 -3.01 22.72 4.53
CA SER A 31 -4.09 23.35 3.78
C SER A 31 -3.60 23.70 2.36
N ASP A 32 -4.26 23.21 1.31
CA ASP A 32 -4.52 24.06 0.14
C ASP A 32 -5.59 23.49 -0.82
N GLN A 33 -6.68 24.25 -0.89
CA GLN A 33 -7.45 24.68 -2.05
C GLN A 33 -7.70 23.75 -3.27
N SER A 34 -9.00 23.50 -3.46
CA SER A 34 -9.73 23.15 -4.68
C SER A 34 -9.04 23.46 -6.02
N LYS A 35 -8.88 22.42 -6.87
CA LYS A 35 -9.08 22.51 -8.32
C LYS A 35 -9.80 21.24 -8.81
N ASN A 36 -10.97 21.47 -9.37
CA ASN A 36 -11.77 20.51 -10.13
C ASN A 36 -11.12 20.40 -11.53
N ASP A 37 -10.60 19.22 -11.89
CA ASP A 37 -10.16 18.92 -13.27
C ASP A 37 -10.11 17.41 -13.49
N ASP A 38 -11.17 16.92 -14.13
CA ASP A 38 -11.26 15.74 -14.99
C ASP A 38 -10.71 14.37 -14.55
N LYS A 39 -11.61 13.38 -14.60
CA LYS A 39 -11.38 11.96 -14.33
C LYS A 39 -10.17 11.39 -15.07
N THR A 40 -9.38 10.59 -14.35
CA THR A 40 -8.36 9.62 -14.83
C THR A 40 -6.91 10.14 -14.96
N LYS A 41 -6.38 10.74 -13.89
CA LYS A 41 -4.93 10.93 -13.68
C LYS A 41 -4.49 10.29 -12.37
N ASN A 42 -4.80 9.01 -12.18
CA ASN A 42 -4.38 8.31 -10.95
C ASN A 42 -2.95 7.82 -11.13
N GLY A 43 -2.01 8.78 -11.10
CA GLY A 43 -0.60 8.46 -10.93
C GLY A 43 -0.39 7.68 -9.63
N THR A 44 0.57 6.76 -9.62
CA THR A 44 0.85 5.90 -8.46
C THR A 44 2.31 6.05 -8.05
N THR A 45 2.51 6.36 -6.77
CA THR A 45 3.84 6.41 -6.16
C THR A 45 4.21 5.03 -5.62
N ILE A 46 5.34 4.50 -6.06
CA ILE A 46 5.87 3.19 -5.68
C ILE A 46 7.17 3.38 -4.88
N LYS A 47 7.31 2.67 -3.76
CA LYS A 47 8.57 2.56 -3.01
C LYS A 47 9.33 1.32 -3.42
N HIS A 48 10.64 1.43 -3.56
CA HIS A 48 11.55 0.33 -3.89
C HIS A 48 12.92 0.56 -3.22
N ASP A 49 13.85 -0.37 -3.39
CA ASP A 49 15.17 -0.32 -2.73
C ASP A 49 15.94 0.99 -3.04
N GLY A 50 15.93 1.43 -4.30
CA GLY A 50 16.48 2.74 -4.71
C GLY A 50 15.67 3.98 -4.31
N GLY A 51 14.63 3.88 -3.47
CA GLY A 51 13.86 5.04 -2.99
C GLY A 51 12.39 5.04 -3.41
N THR A 52 11.89 6.19 -3.84
CA THR A 52 10.47 6.38 -4.20
C THR A 52 10.35 6.95 -5.60
N THR A 53 9.50 6.35 -6.44
CA THR A 53 9.26 6.78 -7.82
C THR A 53 7.77 7.05 -8.04
N ASN A 54 7.43 8.21 -8.60
CA ASN A 54 6.07 8.55 -9.00
C ASN A 54 5.84 8.18 -10.47
N ILE A 55 4.78 7.43 -10.75
CA ILE A 55 4.34 7.08 -12.10
C ILE A 55 3.07 7.89 -12.41
N ASP A 56 3.21 8.98 -13.18
CA ASP A 56 2.12 9.94 -13.40
C ASP A 56 0.93 9.38 -14.21
N LYS A 57 1.17 8.39 -15.07
CA LYS A 57 0.17 7.81 -16.00
C LYS A 57 0.40 6.32 -16.14
N LYS A 58 -0.64 5.58 -16.52
CA LYS A 58 -0.52 4.15 -16.83
C LYS A 58 0.53 3.94 -17.95
N PRO A 59 1.61 3.18 -17.70
CA PRO A 59 2.69 3.00 -18.68
C PRO A 59 2.21 2.16 -19.86
N LYS A 60 2.65 2.54 -21.07
CA LYS A 60 2.36 1.83 -22.32
C LYS A 60 3.52 0.97 -22.84
N ARG A 61 4.74 1.29 -22.40
CA ARG A 61 5.98 0.62 -22.79
C ARG A 61 6.78 0.38 -21.52
N ILE A 62 7.16 -0.87 -21.30
CA ILE A 62 7.88 -1.30 -20.09
C ILE A 62 9.07 -2.13 -20.56
N VAL A 63 10.26 -1.78 -20.08
CA VAL A 63 11.51 -2.51 -20.35
C VAL A 63 11.88 -3.23 -19.06
N ALA A 64 12.09 -4.55 -19.15
CA ALA A 64 12.53 -5.38 -18.03
C ALA A 64 14.01 -5.73 -18.22
N LEU A 65 14.81 -5.52 -17.17
CA LEU A 65 16.26 -5.77 -17.19
C LEU A 65 16.65 -7.13 -16.58
N GLU A 66 15.66 -7.87 -16.06
CA GLU A 66 15.87 -9.17 -15.41
C GLU A 66 14.73 -10.14 -15.78
N PHE A 67 15.02 -11.44 -15.86
CA PHE A 67 14.05 -12.47 -16.21
C PHE A 67 12.90 -12.60 -15.20
N SER A 68 13.17 -12.38 -13.91
CA SER A 68 12.15 -12.40 -12.86
C SER A 68 11.05 -11.35 -13.11
N PHE A 69 11.44 -10.17 -13.57
CA PHE A 69 10.49 -9.10 -13.92
C PHE A 69 9.72 -9.40 -15.20
N VAL A 70 10.33 -10.10 -16.18
CA VAL A 70 9.63 -10.56 -17.37
C VAL A 70 8.51 -11.55 -17.02
N ASP A 71 8.79 -12.50 -16.11
CA ASP A 71 7.80 -13.47 -15.64
C ASP A 71 6.65 -12.78 -14.87
N ALA A 72 6.99 -11.83 -13.99
CA ALA A 72 5.98 -11.03 -13.29
C ALA A 72 5.08 -10.23 -14.25
N LEU A 73 5.65 -9.66 -15.32
CA LEU A 73 4.88 -8.98 -16.35
C LEU A 73 3.99 -9.95 -17.15
N ALA A 74 4.49 -11.14 -17.47
CA ALA A 74 3.72 -12.18 -18.15
C ALA A 74 2.52 -12.65 -17.32
N ALA A 75 2.69 -12.83 -16.00
CA ALA A 75 1.61 -13.17 -15.09
C ALA A 75 0.49 -12.09 -15.02
N LEU A 76 0.84 -10.85 -15.36
CA LEU A 76 -0.08 -9.71 -15.45
C LEU A 76 -0.63 -9.47 -16.87
N ASP A 77 -0.32 -10.36 -17.83
CA ASP A 77 -0.66 -10.26 -19.25
C ASP A 77 -0.11 -8.97 -19.91
N ILE A 78 1.09 -8.55 -19.48
CA ILE A 78 1.79 -7.38 -20.02
C ILE A 78 3.01 -7.83 -20.82
N LYS A 79 3.09 -7.40 -22.09
CA LYS A 79 4.28 -7.62 -22.93
C LYS A 79 5.30 -6.49 -22.76
N PRO A 80 6.54 -6.77 -22.32
CA PRO A 80 7.63 -5.81 -22.37
C PRO A 80 8.08 -5.55 -23.82
N VAL A 81 8.74 -4.39 -24.05
CA VAL A 81 9.24 -3.96 -25.37
C VAL A 81 10.73 -4.22 -25.56
#